data_AF-A0A7V3H3D3-F1
#
_entry.id   AF-A0A7V3H3D3-F1
#
_cell.length_a   1.000
_cell.length_b   1.000
_cell.length_c   1.000
_cell.angle_alpha   90.00
_cell.angle_beta   90.00
_cell.angle_gamma   90.00
#
_symmetry.space_group_name_H-M   'P 1'
#
loop_
_entity.id
_entity.type
_entity.pdbx_description
1 polymer ?
#
loop_
_entity_poly.entity_id
_entity_poly.type
_entity_poly.pdbx_seq_one_letter_code
_entity_poly.pdbx_strand_id
1 'polypeptide(L)'
;MSDRRAVSPRTVRVIQWAMAGGAVVFIGGIITWIMHLIRTAWQLRDVPSASIGISLVAIPVFLTLLGVILYVFWGLAGDRSGR
;
A
#
# COMPACT_ATOMS: atom_id res chain seq x y z
N MET A 1 37.10 -10.79 11.63
CA MET A 1 36.45 -10.22 10.42
C MET A 1 35.08 -10.85 10.30
N SER A 2 34.04 -10.06 10.49
CA SER A 2 32.66 -10.54 10.70
C SER A 2 32.09 -11.22 9.46
N ASP A 3 31.64 -12.45 9.66
CA ASP A 3 30.93 -13.30 8.70
C ASP A 3 29.59 -12.65 8.33
N ARG A 4 29.56 -11.90 7.23
CA ARG A 4 28.33 -11.34 6.68
C ARG A 4 27.55 -12.50 6.07
N ARG A 5 26.63 -13.08 6.85
CA ARG A 5 25.61 -14.02 6.34
C ARG A 5 24.94 -13.39 5.11
N ALA A 6 25.39 -13.76 3.92
CA ALA A 6 24.80 -13.30 2.67
C ALA A 6 23.38 -13.86 2.62
N VAL A 7 22.39 -13.02 2.95
CA VAL A 7 20.98 -13.40 2.92
C VAL A 7 20.67 -13.88 1.50
N SER A 8 20.12 -15.10 1.38
CA SER A 8 19.84 -15.72 0.09
C SER A 8 18.99 -14.80 -0.80
N PRO A 9 19.33 -14.61 -2.09
CA PRO A 9 18.56 -13.78 -3.01
C PRO A 9 17.07 -14.14 -3.07
N ARG A 10 16.74 -15.44 -2.89
CA ARG A 10 15.35 -15.91 -2.78
C ARG A 10 14.65 -15.36 -1.54
N THR A 11 15.32 -15.34 -0.39
CA THR A 11 14.75 -14.83 0.86
C THR A 11 14.46 -13.33 0.74
N VAL A 12 15.41 -12.56 0.16
CA VAL A 12 15.20 -11.13 -0.10
C VAL A 12 14.00 -10.91 -1.02
N ARG A 13 13.87 -11.69 -2.09
CA ARG A 13 12.75 -11.59 -3.04
C ARG A 13 11.40 -11.93 -2.39
N VAL A 14 11.34 -13.00 -1.59
CA VAL A 14 10.12 -13.38 -0.87
C VAL A 14 9.69 -12.27 0.10
N ILE A 15 10.62 -11.71 0.86
CA ILE A 15 10.33 -10.62 1.79
C ILE A 15 9.87 -9.36 1.05
N GLN A 16 10.49 -9.03 -0.08
CA GLN A 16 10.09 -7.88 -0.92
C GLN A 16 8.65 -8.03 -1.42
N TRP A 17 8.28 -9.19 -1.96
CA TRP A 17 6.91 -9.45 -2.42
C TRP A 17 5.91 -9.54 -1.27
N ALA A 18 6.31 -10.07 -0.11
CA ALA A 18 5.48 -10.09 1.09
C ALA A 18 5.18 -8.68 1.59
N MET A 19 6.17 -7.78 1.61
CA MET A 19 5.98 -6.37 1.97
C MET A 19 5.09 -5.63 0.97
N ALA A 20 5.31 -5.83 -0.34
CA ALA A 20 4.48 -5.23 -1.38
C ALA A 20 3.03 -5.72 -1.28
N GLY A 21 2.82 -7.03 -1.12
CA GLY A 21 1.49 -7.61 -0.90
C GLY A 21 0.83 -7.08 0.37
N GLY A 22 1.59 -6.96 1.46
CA GLY A 22 1.12 -6.36 2.71
C GLY A 22 0.68 -4.90 2.53
N ALA A 23 1.43 -4.11 1.77
CA ALA A 23 1.06 -2.73 1.46
C ALA A 23 -0.23 -2.64 0.63
N VAL A 24 -0.41 -3.53 -0.36
CA VAL A 24 -1.66 -3.63 -1.15
C VAL A 24 -2.85 -3.93 -0.24
N VAL A 25 -2.74 -4.95 0.61
CA VAL A 25 -3.82 -5.36 1.53
C VAL A 25 -4.13 -4.25 2.52
N PHE A 26 -3.11 -3.60 3.08
CA PHE A 26 -3.28 -2.54 4.06
C PHE A 26 -3.97 -1.31 3.44
N ILE A 27 -3.48 -0.83 2.30
CA ILE A 27 -4.05 0.34 1.61
C ILE A 27 -5.45 0.03 1.09
N GLY A 28 -5.67 -1.15 0.51
CA GLY A 28 -7.01 -1.59 0.10
C GLY A 28 -7.98 -1.69 1.28
N GLY A 29 -7.51 -2.14 2.44
CA GLY A 29 -8.26 -2.17 3.69
C GLY A 29 -8.67 -0.78 4.17
N ILE A 30 -7.75 0.20 4.16
CA ILE A 30 -8.05 1.60 4.49
C ILE A 30 -9.12 2.15 3.54
N ILE A 31 -8.97 1.97 2.24
CA ILE A 31 -9.94 2.46 1.24
C ILE A 31 -11.32 1.83 1.49
N THR A 32 -11.36 0.52 1.74
CA THR A 32 -12.61 -0.21 2.04
C THR A 32 -13.26 0.31 3.31
N TRP A 33 -12.47 0.57 4.36
CA TRP A 33 -12.96 1.14 5.62
C TRP A 33 -13.50 2.55 5.44
N ILE A 34 -12.82 3.40 4.67
CA ILE A 34 -13.30 4.74 4.31
C ILE A 34 -14.64 4.66 3.57
N MET A 35 -14.78 3.76 2.59
CA MET A 35 -16.06 3.55 1.89
C MET A 35 -17.18 3.12 2.84
N HIS A 36 -16.86 2.30 3.85
CA HIS A 36 -17.83 1.90 4.88
C HIS A 36 -18.28 3.10 5.73
N LEU A 37 -17.36 3.98 6.11
CA LEU A 37 -17.68 5.20 6.86
C LEU A 37 -18.55 6.16 6.05
N ILE A 38 -18.28 6.33 4.75
CA ILE A 38 -19.12 7.14 3.85
C ILE A 38 -20.55 6.58 3.80
N ARG A 39 -20.68 5.26 3.61
CA ARG A 39 -22.00 4.60 3.61
C ARG A 39 -22.75 4.79 4.92
N THR A 40 -22.05 4.66 6.04
CA THR A 40 -22.63 4.85 7.37
C THR A 40 -23.09 6.30 7.57
N ALA A 41 -22.26 7.27 7.23
CA ALA A 41 -22.60 8.70 7.32
C ALA A 41 -23.84 9.05 6.46
N TRP A 42 -23.94 8.48 5.25
CA TRP A 42 -25.12 8.64 4.40
C TRP A 42 -26.39 8.05 5.02
N GLN A 43 -26.29 6.87 5.64
CA GLN A 43 -27.43 6.24 6.32
C GLN A 43 -27.91 7.06 7.52
N LEU A 44 -26.99 7.67 8.27
CA LEU A 44 -27.31 8.45 9.46
C LEU A 44 -27.78 9.88 9.14
N ARG A 45 -27.79 10.30 7.85
CA ARG A 45 -28.11 11.68 7.42
C ARG A 45 -27.25 12.77 8.08
N ASP A 46 -26.07 12.40 8.56
CA ASP A 46 -25.09 13.38 9.04
C ASP A 46 -24.62 14.24 7.87
N VAL A 47 -24.37 15.53 8.13
CA VAL A 47 -23.92 16.50 7.11
C VAL A 47 -22.65 15.95 6.44
N PRO A 48 -22.70 15.47 5.19
CA PRO A 48 -21.65 14.59 4.68
C PRO A 48 -20.36 15.33 4.27
N SER A 49 -20.30 16.64 4.45
CA SER A 49 -19.33 17.49 3.75
C SER A 49 -17.88 17.21 4.19
N ALA A 50 -17.65 17.06 5.49
CA ALA A 50 -16.30 16.85 6.02
C ALA A 50 -15.77 15.44 5.72
N SER A 51 -16.55 14.40 6.03
CA SER A 51 -16.12 13.01 5.85
C SER A 51 -15.95 12.62 4.38
N ILE A 52 -16.82 13.13 3.49
CA ILE A 52 -16.65 12.92 2.04
C ILE A 52 -15.45 13.70 1.53
N GLY A 53 -15.28 14.95 1.95
CA GLY A 53 -14.14 15.79 1.54
C GLY A 53 -12.79 15.17 1.91
N ILE A 54 -12.66 14.66 3.14
CA ILE A 54 -11.45 13.97 3.61
C ILE A 54 -11.20 12.71 2.77
N SER A 55 -12.24 11.92 2.51
CA SER A 55 -12.13 10.68 1.73
C SER A 55 -11.73 10.92 0.27
N LEU A 56 -12.24 12.00 -0.33
CA LEU A 56 -11.94 12.41 -1.70
C LEU A 56 -10.45 12.73 -1.89
N VAL A 57 -9.78 13.26 -0.86
CA VAL A 57 -8.35 13.56 -0.87
C VAL A 57 -7.53 12.35 -0.42
N ALA A 58 -7.98 11.63 0.61
CA ALA A 58 -7.25 10.51 1.18
C ALA A 58 -7.09 9.34 0.19
N ILE A 59 -8.14 8.97 -0.55
CA ILE A 59 -8.09 7.84 -1.49
C ILE A 59 -7.00 8.05 -2.56
N PRO A 60 -6.94 9.19 -3.30
CA PRO A 60 -5.86 9.46 -4.24
C PRO A 60 -4.46 9.43 -3.62
N VAL A 61 -4.29 9.98 -2.41
CA VAL A 61 -2.99 9.97 -1.70
C VAL A 61 -2.55 8.54 -1.42
N PHE A 62 -3.44 7.69 -0.91
CA PHE A 62 -3.13 6.29 -0.64
C PHE A 62 -2.85 5.49 -1.92
N LEU A 63 -3.59 5.75 -3.01
CA LEU A 63 -3.32 5.13 -4.30
C LEU A 63 -1.97 5.56 -4.87
N THR A 64 -1.60 6.84 -4.73
CA THR A 64 -0.29 7.35 -5.15
C THR A 64 0.83 6.68 -4.37
N LEU A 65 0.70 6.60 -3.04
CA LEU A 65 1.64 5.88 -2.17
C LEU A 65 1.77 4.41 -2.58
N LEU A 66 0.65 3.73 -2.83
CA LEU A 66 0.66 2.35 -3.30
C LEU A 66 1.40 2.21 -4.63
N GLY A 67 1.15 3.11 -5.57
CA GLY A 67 1.82 3.17 -6.87
C GLY A 67 3.34 3.35 -6.73
N VAL A 68 3.78 4.28 -5.87
CA VAL A 68 5.21 4.50 -5.59
C VAL A 68 5.85 3.26 -4.98
N ILE A 69 5.19 2.62 -4.00
CA ILE A 69 5.66 1.38 -3.40
C ILE A 69 5.82 0.31 -4.48
N LEU A 70 4.77 0.03 -5.24
CA LEU A 70 4.80 -0.98 -6.30
C LEU A 70 5.88 -0.69 -7.33
N TYR A 71 6.04 0.57 -7.75
CA TYR A 71 7.08 1.00 -8.69
C TYR A 71 8.48 0.73 -8.14
N VAL A 72 8.77 1.13 -6.90
CA VAL A 72 10.08 0.91 -6.26
C VAL A 72 10.39 -0.58 -6.12
N PHE A 73 9.44 -1.37 -5.63
CA PHE A 73 9.63 -2.81 -5.48
C PHE A 73 9.77 -3.53 -6.82
N TRP A 74 9.05 -3.08 -7.87
CA TRP A 74 9.20 -3.58 -9.22
C TRP A 74 10.58 -3.25 -9.81
N GLY A 75 11.04 -2.00 -9.66
CA GLY A 75 12.36 -1.57 -10.10
C GLY A 75 13.50 -2.35 -9.43
N LEU A 76 13.41 -2.57 -8.12
CA LEU A 76 14.37 -3.38 -7.37
C LEU A 76 14.37 -4.86 -7.78
N ALA A 77 13.23 -5.40 -8.21
CA ALA A 77 13.15 -6.77 -8.71
C ALA A 77 13.72 -6.90 -10.14
N GLY A 78 13.51 -5.88 -10.99
CA GLY A 78 14.01 -5.84 -12.36
C GLY A 78 15.53 -5.64 -12.46
N ASP A 79 16.09 -4.72 -11.67
CA ASP A 79 17.54 -4.42 -11.65
C ASP A 79 18.39 -5.64 -11.25
N ARG A 80 17.83 -6.54 -10.43
CA ARG A 80 18.50 -7.77 -9.99
C ARG A 80 18.40 -8.94 -11.00
N SER A 81 17.55 -8.83 -12.03
CA SER A 81 17.37 -9.85 -13.06
C SER A 81 18.17 -9.59 -14.34
N GLY A 82 18.74 -8.39 -14.50
CA GLY A 82 19.50 -7.95 -15.67
C GLY A 82 21.03 -8.02 -15.52
N ARG A 83 21.53 -8.59 -14.43
CA ARG A 83 22.95 -8.90 -14.18
C ARG A 83 23.11 -10.38 -13.90
#